data_AF-A0AB38Z934-F1
#
_entry.id   AF-A0AB38Z934-F1
#
_cell.length_a   1.000
_cell.length_b   1.000
_cell.length_c   1.000
_cell.angle_alpha   90.00
_cell.angle_beta   90.00
_cell.angle_gamma   90.00
#
_symmetry.space_group_name_H-M   'P 1'
#
loop_
_entity.id
_entity.type
_entity.pdbx_description
1 polymer ?
#
loop_
_entity_poly.entity_id
_entity_poly.type
_entity_poly.pdbx_seq_one_letter_code
_entity_poly.pdbx_strand_id
1 'polypeptide(L)'
;MMAKVELKLPTDFEERLSRLADKTDEIIPKVLEAAGEVVLAKVKSNLSSVVGRGTKEESRSTGELERSLGLSPAKQKRDGSGWDIKVGFKEPRSDGGSNAKIANIIEYGRHGQTPKPFLKPAKSASKNTAVEAMKAKFESEVDGV
;
A
#
# COMPACT_ATOMS: atom_id res chain seq x y z
N MET A 1 -37.51 -12.16 -38.66
CA MET A 1 -36.66 -13.33 -38.36
C MET A 1 -35.59 -12.87 -37.36
N MET A 2 -35.57 -13.42 -36.14
CA MET A 2 -34.46 -13.17 -35.21
C MET A 2 -33.39 -14.22 -35.47
N ALA A 3 -32.22 -13.78 -35.91
CA ALA A 3 -31.05 -14.65 -35.97
C ALA A 3 -30.47 -14.78 -34.56
N LYS A 4 -30.56 -15.99 -33.98
CA LYS A 4 -29.89 -16.32 -32.72
C LYS A 4 -28.54 -16.94 -33.06
N VAL A 5 -27.45 -16.30 -32.61
CA VAL A 5 -26.09 -16.86 -32.66
C VAL A 5 -25.75 -17.31 -31.25
N GLU A 6 -25.30 -18.56 -31.12
CA GLU A 6 -24.88 -19.15 -29.84
C GLU A 6 -23.36 -19.37 -29.91
N LEU A 7 -22.62 -18.63 -29.09
CA LEU A 7 -21.17 -18.75 -28.95
C LEU A 7 -20.91 -19.56 -27.68
N LYS A 8 -20.24 -20.71 -27.82
CA LYS A 8 -19.78 -21.50 -26.67
C LYS A 8 -18.34 -21.13 -26.35
N LEU A 9 -18.05 -20.93 -25.07
CA LEU A 9 -16.66 -20.77 -24.65
C LEU A 9 -15.92 -22.09 -24.89
N PRO A 10 -14.69 -22.04 -25.40
CA PRO A 10 -13.81 -23.21 -25.42
C PRO A 10 -13.64 -23.77 -24.00
N THR A 11 -13.68 -25.09 -23.85
CA THR A 11 -13.65 -25.74 -22.53
C THR A 11 -12.39 -25.40 -21.73
N ASP A 12 -11.25 -25.24 -22.41
CA ASP A 12 -9.99 -24.83 -21.79
C ASP A 12 -10.04 -23.40 -21.24
N PHE A 13 -10.80 -22.51 -21.89
CA PHE A 13 -11.02 -21.15 -21.41
C PHE A 13 -11.97 -21.11 -20.21
N GLU A 14 -13.04 -21.92 -20.22
CA GLU A 14 -13.95 -22.07 -19.07
C GLU A 14 -13.19 -22.57 -17.83
N GLU A 15 -12.36 -23.61 -17.99
CA GLU A 15 -11.56 -24.15 -16.89
C GLU A 15 -10.60 -23.12 -16.29
N ARG A 16 -9.91 -22.33 -17.14
CA ARG A 16 -9.02 -21.25 -16.67
C ARG A 16 -9.79 -20.17 -15.91
N LEU A 17 -10.95 -19.77 -16.41
CA LEU A 17 -11.81 -18.79 -15.73
C LEU A 17 -12.29 -19.30 -14.37
N SER A 18 -12.70 -20.58 -14.27
CA SER A 18 -13.13 -21.18 -13.00
C SER A 18 -11.98 -21.21 -11.98
N ARG A 19 -10.79 -21.66 -12.39
CA ARG A 19 -9.62 -21.68 -11.48
C ARG A 19 -9.22 -20.28 -11.03
N LEU A 20 -9.33 -19.28 -11.91
CA LEU A 20 -9.06 -17.89 -11.55
C LEU A 20 -10.08 -17.38 -10.51
N ALA A 21 -11.37 -17.69 -10.71
CA ALA A 21 -12.41 -17.35 -9.76
C ALA A 21 -12.12 -17.94 -8.37
N ASP A 22 -11.75 -19.22 -8.30
CA ASP A 22 -11.43 -19.93 -7.06
C ASP A 22 -10.21 -19.34 -6.32
N LYS A 23 -9.26 -18.76 -7.05
CA LYS A 23 -8.02 -18.19 -6.48
C LYS A 23 -8.10 -16.68 -6.18
N THR A 24 -9.25 -16.05 -6.38
CA THR A 24 -9.40 -14.59 -6.23
C THR A 24 -8.96 -14.10 -4.85
N ASP A 25 -9.34 -14.82 -3.78
CA ASP A 25 -8.99 -14.46 -2.40
C ASP A 25 -7.50 -14.64 -2.07
N GLU A 26 -6.74 -15.36 -2.89
CA GLU A 26 -5.28 -15.49 -2.78
C GLU A 26 -4.55 -14.44 -3.63
N ILE A 27 -5.08 -14.13 -4.81
CA ILE A 27 -4.45 -13.23 -5.78
C ILE A 27 -4.58 -11.77 -5.32
N ILE A 28 -5.76 -11.37 -4.83
CA ILE A 28 -6.00 -9.97 -4.42
C ILE A 28 -5.01 -9.51 -3.33
N PRO A 29 -4.78 -10.27 -2.24
CA PRO A 29 -3.76 -9.91 -1.24
C PRO A 29 -2.38 -9.68 -1.85
N LYS A 30 -1.91 -10.59 -2.70
CA LYS A 30 -0.58 -10.50 -3.33
C LYS A 30 -0.45 -9.27 -4.24
N VAL A 31 -1.49 -8.97 -5.01
CA VAL A 31 -1.55 -7.79 -5.88
C VAL A 31 -1.52 -6.51 -5.05
N LEU A 32 -2.31 -6.43 -3.98
CA LEU A 32 -2.33 -5.27 -3.08
C LEU A 32 -1.01 -5.09 -2.32
N GLU A 33 -0.37 -6.18 -1.91
CA GLU A 33 0.95 -6.16 -1.27
C GLU A 33 2.02 -5.57 -2.20
N ALA A 34 2.06 -6.01 -3.47
CA ALA A 34 2.99 -5.45 -4.46
C ALA A 34 2.83 -3.93 -4.65
N ALA A 35 1.58 -3.44 -4.72
CA ALA A 35 1.31 -2.01 -4.75
C ALA A 35 1.75 -1.32 -3.45
N GLY A 36 1.43 -1.94 -2.31
CA GLY A 36 1.75 -1.46 -0.97
C GLY A 36 3.25 -1.26 -0.78
N GLU A 37 4.07 -2.20 -1.25
CA GLU A 37 5.54 -2.14 -1.14
C GLU A 37 6.12 -0.95 -1.89
N VAL A 38 5.62 -0.65 -3.09
CA VAL A 38 6.01 0.53 -3.87
C VAL A 38 5.70 1.82 -3.10
N VAL A 39 4.49 1.92 -2.54
CA VAL A 39 4.09 3.09 -1.75
C VAL A 39 4.91 3.19 -0.47
N LEU A 40 5.09 2.08 0.25
CA LEU A 40 5.87 2.00 1.49
C LEU A 40 7.32 2.45 1.25
N ALA A 41 7.98 1.95 0.20
CA ALA A 41 9.33 2.33 -0.15
C ALA A 41 9.44 3.84 -0.40
N LYS A 42 8.45 4.43 -1.10
CA LYS A 42 8.44 5.86 -1.35
C LYS A 42 8.18 6.68 -0.08
N VAL A 43 7.27 6.25 0.78
CA VAL A 43 7.00 6.89 2.08
C VAL A 43 8.25 6.85 2.95
N LYS A 44 8.93 5.70 3.02
CA LYS A 44 10.16 5.51 3.79
C LYS A 44 11.28 6.42 3.31
N SER A 45 11.50 6.48 1.99
CA SER A 45 12.50 7.37 1.38
C SER A 45 12.20 8.86 1.65
N ASN A 46 10.94 9.26 1.55
CA ASN A 46 10.56 10.64 1.88
C ASN A 46 10.73 10.92 3.38
N LEU A 47 10.32 10.00 4.26
CA LEU A 47 10.44 10.15 5.71
C LEU A 47 11.91 10.30 6.13
N SER A 48 12.80 9.48 5.58
CA SER A 48 14.24 9.56 5.85
C SER A 48 14.87 10.88 5.40
N SER A 49 14.28 11.52 4.39
CA SER A 49 14.75 12.82 3.92
C SER A 49 14.36 13.99 4.84
N VAL A 50 13.34 13.81 5.69
CA VAL A 50 12.78 14.91 6.51
C VAL A 50 12.96 14.71 8.02
N VAL A 51 13.06 13.46 8.50
CA VAL A 51 13.17 13.14 9.91
C VAL A 51 14.47 13.69 10.49
N GLY A 52 14.40 14.42 11.60
CA GLY A 52 15.57 14.98 12.28
C GLY A 52 16.32 16.09 11.51
N ARG A 53 15.81 16.57 10.38
CA ARG A 53 16.44 17.66 9.61
C ARG A 53 15.71 18.97 9.83
N GLY A 54 16.41 20.11 9.76
CA GLY A 54 15.81 21.45 9.76
C GLY A 54 14.89 21.72 10.96
N THR A 55 15.31 21.26 12.14
CA THR A 55 14.67 21.55 13.43
C THR A 55 15.40 22.72 14.09
N LYS A 56 14.68 23.53 14.89
CA LYS A 56 15.30 24.62 15.66
C LYS A 56 16.26 24.10 16.73
N GLU A 57 15.89 22.97 17.33
CA GLU A 57 16.66 22.24 18.33
C GLU A 57 17.40 21.07 17.70
N GLU A 58 18.37 20.50 18.42
CA GLU A 58 19.04 19.27 18.00
C GLU A 58 18.07 18.11 17.73
N SER A 59 18.44 17.28 16.76
CA SER A 59 17.64 16.12 16.37
C SER A 59 17.58 15.10 17.50
N ARG A 60 16.38 14.71 17.90
CA ARG A 60 16.10 13.61 18.84
C ARG A 60 15.68 12.32 18.14
N SER A 61 16.03 12.17 16.85
CA SER A 61 15.63 10.99 16.07
C SER A 61 16.39 9.75 16.54
N THR A 62 15.67 8.74 17.01
CA THR A 62 16.22 7.41 17.39
C THR A 62 16.16 6.40 16.24
N GLY A 63 15.65 6.80 15.07
CA GLY A 63 15.33 5.93 13.94
C GLY A 63 14.10 5.01 14.17
N GLU A 64 13.51 5.01 15.36
CA GLU A 64 12.38 4.13 15.66
C GLU A 64 11.15 4.43 14.79
N LEU A 65 10.90 5.69 14.44
CA LEU A 65 9.79 6.07 13.56
C LEU A 65 9.89 5.43 12.18
N GLU A 66 11.10 5.34 11.63
CA GLU A 66 11.34 4.70 10.34
C GLU A 66 11.24 3.18 10.43
N ARG A 67 11.72 2.60 11.55
CA ARG A 67 11.63 1.14 11.80
C ARG A 67 10.21 0.67 12.07
N SER A 68 9.34 1.54 12.59
CA SER A 68 7.94 1.20 12.85
C SER A 68 7.06 1.33 11.62
N LEU A 69 7.50 2.03 10.57
CA LEU A 69 6.74 2.16 9.32
C LEU A 69 6.69 0.82 8.58
N GLY A 70 5.48 0.36 8.23
CA GLY A 70 5.26 -0.90 7.53
C GLY A 70 3.89 -1.00 6.87
N LEU A 71 3.62 -2.18 6.30
CA LEU A 71 2.34 -2.53 5.71
C LEU A 71 1.54 -3.41 6.66
N SER A 72 0.22 -3.18 6.72
CA SER A 72 -0.68 -4.17 7.30
C SER A 72 -0.84 -5.35 6.35
N PRO A 73 -1.26 -6.53 6.84
CA PRO A 73 -1.81 -7.56 5.97
C PRO A 73 -2.99 -7.02 5.17
N ALA A 74 -3.18 -7.52 3.94
CA ALA A 74 -4.40 -7.26 3.18
C ALA A 74 -5.61 -7.87 3.91
N LYS A 75 -6.69 -7.11 4.05
CA LYS A 75 -7.91 -7.57 4.73
C LYS A 75 -9.13 -7.23 3.90
N GLN A 76 -10.04 -8.19 3.80
CA GLN A 76 -11.35 -7.93 3.24
C GLN A 76 -12.11 -6.91 4.11
N LYS A 77 -12.81 -6.00 3.45
CA LYS A 77 -13.67 -5.02 4.10
C LYS A 77 -14.87 -5.73 4.72
N ARG A 78 -15.36 -5.20 5.85
CA ARG A 78 -16.53 -5.75 6.55
C ARG A 78 -17.80 -5.75 5.72
N ASP A 79 -17.90 -4.85 4.74
CA ASP A 79 -19.04 -4.72 3.83
C ASP A 79 -18.92 -5.58 2.57
N GLY A 80 -17.83 -6.35 2.41
CA GLY A 80 -17.57 -7.17 1.23
C GLY A 80 -17.21 -6.39 -0.03
N SER A 81 -17.05 -5.06 0.03
CA SER A 81 -16.80 -4.22 -1.16
C SER A 81 -15.38 -4.33 -1.73
N GLY A 82 -14.54 -5.18 -1.15
CA GLY A 82 -13.18 -5.44 -1.62
C GLY A 82 -12.20 -5.63 -0.48
N TRP A 83 -10.93 -5.36 -0.77
CA TRP A 83 -9.80 -5.57 0.13
C TRP A 83 -9.03 -4.28 0.36
N ASP A 84 -8.49 -4.10 1.57
CA ASP A 84 -7.64 -2.97 1.94
C ASP A 84 -6.29 -3.44 2.46
N ILE A 85 -5.25 -2.71 2.07
CA ILE A 85 -3.92 -2.74 2.68
C ILE A 85 -3.57 -1.34 3.18
N LYS A 86 -2.88 -1.22 4.33
CA LYS A 86 -2.57 0.07 4.96
C LYS A 86 -1.07 0.24 5.12
N VAL A 87 -0.55 1.40 4.73
CA VAL A 87 0.77 1.88 5.15
C VAL A 87 0.59 2.61 6.48
N GLY A 88 1.33 2.20 7.51
CA GLY A 88 1.18 2.78 8.84
C GLY A 88 2.36 2.49 9.75
N PHE A 89 2.23 2.90 11.01
CA PHE A 89 3.28 2.74 12.02
C PHE A 89 2.89 1.69 13.03
N LYS A 90 3.85 0.84 13.42
CA LYS A 90 3.73 -0.07 14.55
C LYS A 90 3.68 0.73 15.85
N GLU A 91 2.77 0.32 16.72
CA GLU A 91 2.55 0.88 18.05
C GLU A 91 2.53 -0.28 19.08
N PRO A 92 2.78 -0.01 20.37
CA PRO A 92 3.17 1.27 20.95
C PRO A 92 4.64 1.62 20.68
N ARG A 93 5.00 2.89 20.86
CA ARG A 93 6.39 3.36 20.80
C ARG A 93 7.13 3.01 22.10
N SER A 94 8.43 2.79 22.02
CA SER A 94 9.28 2.38 23.14
C SER A 94 9.31 3.37 24.31
N ASP A 95 9.08 4.65 24.03
CA ASP A 95 9.07 5.75 25.00
C ASP A 95 7.67 6.07 25.57
N GLY A 96 6.67 5.21 25.31
CA GLY A 96 5.29 5.42 25.73
C GLY A 96 4.52 6.44 24.87
N GLY A 97 5.15 7.02 23.85
CA GLY A 97 4.52 7.89 22.87
C GLY A 97 3.77 7.13 21.76
N SER A 98 3.42 7.85 20.69
CA SER A 98 2.84 7.29 19.47
C SER A 98 3.65 7.71 18.25
N ASN A 99 4.06 6.73 17.46
CA ASN A 99 4.72 6.95 16.16
C ASN A 99 3.80 7.70 15.19
N ALA A 100 2.51 7.36 15.15
CA ALA A 100 1.52 8.07 14.33
C ALA A 100 1.40 9.56 14.72
N LYS A 101 1.47 9.88 16.01
CA LYS A 101 1.47 11.28 16.49
C LYS A 101 2.70 12.04 15.98
N ILE A 102 3.89 11.45 16.05
CA ILE A 102 5.12 12.08 15.57
C ILE A 102 5.06 12.29 14.05
N ALA A 103 4.62 11.28 13.30
CA ALA A 103 4.40 11.36 11.86
C ALA A 103 3.45 12.50 11.47
N ASN A 104 2.33 12.66 12.18
CA ASN A 104 1.38 13.76 11.93
C ASN A 104 2.00 15.14 12.20
N ILE A 105 2.82 15.28 13.25
CA ILE A 105 3.54 16.52 13.52
C ILE A 105 4.54 16.84 12.40
N ILE A 106 5.18 15.83 11.81
CA ILE A 106 6.08 16.04 10.67
C ILE A 106 5.27 16.42 9.43
N GLU A 107 4.19 15.71 9.10
CA GLU A 107 3.38 15.94 7.90
C GLU A 107 2.73 17.34 7.90
N TYR A 108 2.12 17.74 9.02
CA TYR A 108 1.30 18.95 9.11
C TYR A 108 1.95 20.09 9.90
N GLY A 109 3.05 19.82 10.60
CA GLY A 109 3.72 20.81 11.44
C GLY A 109 3.00 21.03 12.78
N ARG A 110 3.59 21.92 13.58
CA ARG A 110 3.04 22.46 14.84
C ARG A 110 3.68 23.81 15.13
N HIS A 111 3.23 24.51 16.18
CA HIS A 111 3.89 25.74 16.62
C HIS A 111 5.40 25.51 16.83
N GLY A 112 6.24 26.27 16.12
CA GLY A 112 7.70 26.16 16.16
C GLY A 112 8.33 25.10 15.24
N GLN A 113 7.54 24.33 14.49
CA GLN A 113 8.02 23.32 13.53
C GLN A 113 7.17 23.35 12.24
N THR A 114 7.75 23.84 11.16
CA THR A 114 7.13 23.89 9.83
C THR A 114 6.79 22.48 9.31
N PRO A 115 5.65 22.28 8.62
CA PRO A 115 5.31 21.02 7.97
C PRO A 115 6.38 20.54 7.00
N LYS A 116 6.61 19.23 6.97
CA LYS A 116 7.48 18.50 6.06
C LYS A 116 6.72 17.30 5.51
N PRO A 117 5.81 17.53 4.55
CA PRO A 117 4.98 16.47 4.00
C PRO A 117 5.85 15.37 3.39
N PHE A 118 5.60 14.13 3.79
CA PHE A 118 6.26 12.93 3.26
C PHE A 118 5.25 11.91 2.74
N LEU A 119 4.03 11.88 3.30
CA LEU A 119 2.94 11.00 2.87
C LEU A 119 2.26 11.50 1.60
N LYS A 120 1.81 12.76 1.59
CA LYS A 120 1.14 13.36 0.42
C LYS A 120 2.00 13.29 -0.85
N PRO A 121 3.29 13.70 -0.85
CA PRO A 121 4.13 13.57 -2.03
C PRO A 121 4.41 12.12 -2.39
N ALA A 122 4.54 11.21 -1.41
CA ALA A 122 4.74 9.79 -1.69
C ALA A 122 3.53 9.19 -2.43
N LYS A 123 2.31 9.48 -1.98
CA LYS A 123 1.07 9.01 -2.61
C LYS A 123 0.97 9.44 -4.07
N SER A 124 1.26 10.71 -4.37
CA SER A 124 1.20 11.22 -5.74
C SER A 124 2.28 10.58 -6.62
N ALA A 125 3.52 10.54 -6.13
CA ALA A 125 4.66 10.05 -6.91
C ALA A 125 4.63 8.53 -7.16
N SER A 126 4.05 7.75 -6.24
CA SER A 126 4.00 6.28 -6.35
C SER A 126 2.77 5.76 -7.08
N LYS A 127 1.76 6.60 -7.37
CA LYS A 127 0.45 6.16 -7.89
C LYS A 127 0.58 5.30 -9.15
N ASN A 128 1.29 5.78 -10.17
CA ASN A 128 1.39 5.06 -11.44
C ASN A 128 2.23 3.79 -11.27
N THR A 129 3.38 3.88 -10.59
CA THR A 129 4.24 2.71 -10.34
C THR A 129 3.52 1.62 -9.53
N ALA A 130 2.70 2.01 -8.55
CA ALA A 130 1.89 1.06 -7.77
C ALA A 130 0.83 0.37 -8.64
N VAL A 131 0.19 1.09 -9.57
CA VAL A 131 -0.75 0.49 -10.54
C VAL A 131 -0.06 -0.48 -11.48
N GLU A 132 1.11 -0.13 -12.00
CA GLU A 132 1.87 -1.03 -12.87
C GLU A 132 2.37 -2.26 -12.12
N ALA A 133 2.81 -2.11 -10.86
CA ALA A 133 3.15 -3.24 -10.00
C ALA A 133 1.95 -4.17 -9.75
N MET A 134 0.76 -3.61 -9.55
CA MET A 134 -0.46 -4.42 -9.42
C MET A 134 -0.78 -5.22 -10.69
N LYS A 135 -0.72 -4.58 -11.86
CA LYS A 135 -0.97 -5.26 -13.15
C LYS A 135 0.05 -6.38 -13.38
N ALA A 136 1.33 -6.07 -13.24
CA ALA A 136 2.40 -7.05 -13.42
C ALA A 136 2.26 -8.23 -12.44
N LYS A 137 1.90 -7.95 -11.19
CA LYS A 137 1.65 -9.02 -10.20
C LYS A 137 0.42 -9.84 -10.56
N PHE A 138 -0.66 -9.21 -11.01
CA PHE A 138 -1.87 -9.91 -11.45
C PHE A 138 -1.60 -10.83 -12.65
N GLU A 139 -0.94 -10.33 -13.69
CA GLU A 139 -0.55 -11.12 -14.88
C GLU A 139 0.29 -12.33 -14.48
N SER A 140 1.30 -12.13 -13.62
CA SER A 140 2.13 -13.22 -13.10
C SER A 140 1.35 -14.27 -12.31
N GLU A 141 0.32 -13.88 -11.55
CA GLU A 141 -0.51 -14.85 -10.83
C GLU A 141 -1.45 -15.59 -11.78
N VAL A 142 -2.04 -14.90 -12.77
CA VAL A 142 -2.95 -15.48 -13.78
C VAL A 142 -2.24 -16.48 -14.68
N ASP A 143 -1.04 -16.16 -15.16
CA ASP A 143 -0.23 -17.05 -16.00
C ASP A 143 0.21 -18.33 -15.24
N GLY A 144 0.20 -18.28 -13.90
CA GLY A 144 0.50 -19.42 -13.04
C GLY A 144 -0.69 -20.32 -12.70
N VAL A 145 -1.89 -20.05 -13.23
CA VAL A 145 -3.13 -20.82 -13.02
C VAL A 145 -3.44 -21.77 -14.18
#